data_AF-A0A5N7CKP2-F1
#
_entry.id   AF-A0A5N7CKP2-F1
#
_cell.length_a   1.000
_cell.length_b   1.000
_cell.length_c   1.000
_cell.angle_alpha   90.00
_cell.angle_beta   90.00
_cell.angle_gamma   90.00
#
_symmetry.space_group_name_H-M   'P 1'
#
loop_
_entity.id
_entity.type
_entity.pdbx_description
1 polymer ?
#
loop_
_entity_poly.entity_id
_entity_poly.type
_entity_poly.pdbx_seq_one_letter_code
_entity_poly.pdbx_strand_id
1 'polypeptide(L)'
;MNPDNFPKGSISRPMKRHKKLHDNIMGITRPAIRRLARRGGVERMKKDIYDEVRKAIKDRITEILRIVVLVLESSDIHCRQRKVNVTALYLFF
;
A
#
# COMPACT_ATOMS: atom_id res chain seq x y z
N MET A 1 23.54 -2.96 49.90
CA MET A 1 22.56 -3.10 48.80
C MET A 1 21.41 -2.14 49.08
N ASN A 2 21.16 -1.15 48.22
CA ASN A 2 20.10 -0.17 48.42
C ASN A 2 18.77 -0.67 47.82
N PRO A 3 17.61 -0.44 48.46
CA PRO A 3 16.31 -0.94 48.02
C PRO A 3 15.74 -0.24 46.77
N ASP A 4 16.44 0.76 46.22
CA ASP A 4 15.88 1.68 45.22
C ASP A 4 16.08 1.23 43.76
N ASN A 5 16.72 0.08 43.52
CA ASN A 5 17.07 -0.43 42.19
C ASN A 5 16.05 -1.43 41.62
N PHE A 6 14.76 -1.07 41.61
CA PHE A 6 13.77 -1.80 40.81
C PHE A 6 13.72 -1.24 39.38
N PRO A 7 14.01 -2.03 38.34
CA PRO A 7 13.89 -1.57 36.96
C PRO A 7 12.41 -1.33 36.64
N LYS A 8 12.02 -0.07 36.41
CA LYS A 8 10.68 0.27 35.90
C LYS A 8 10.59 -0.08 34.41
N GLY A 9 10.38 -1.36 34.13
CA GLY A 9 9.97 -1.84 32.82
C GLY A 9 8.60 -1.25 32.46
N SER A 10 8.57 -0.32 31.52
CA SER A 10 7.33 0.17 30.95
C SER A 10 6.76 -0.88 30.00
N ILE A 11 5.79 -1.67 30.49
CA ILE A 11 4.93 -2.47 29.62
C ILE A 11 4.07 -1.47 28.83
N SER A 12 4.57 -1.09 27.65
CA SER A 12 3.85 -0.24 26.71
C SER A 12 2.62 -1.00 26.21
N ARG A 13 1.45 -0.65 26.75
CA ARG A 13 0.16 -1.12 26.20
C ARG A 13 0.12 -0.75 24.71
N PRO A 14 -0.26 -1.65 23.79
CA PRO A 14 -0.39 -1.30 22.39
C PRO A 14 -1.54 -0.30 22.23
N MET A 15 -1.19 0.98 22.20
CA MET A 15 -2.11 2.07 21.92
C MET A 15 -2.64 1.85 20.50
N LYS A 16 -3.92 1.47 20.40
CA LYS A 16 -4.59 1.21 19.12
C LYS A 16 -4.42 2.45 18.24
N ARG A 17 -3.54 2.33 17.25
CA ARG A 17 -3.16 3.43 16.37
C ARG A 17 -4.36 3.70 15.47
N HIS A 18 -5.03 4.85 15.66
CA HIS A 18 -6.01 5.32 14.69
C HIS A 18 -5.34 5.37 13.31
N LYS A 19 -5.87 4.60 12.36
CA LYS A 19 -5.35 4.50 11.00
C LYS A 19 -5.68 5.81 10.29
N LYS A 20 -4.77 6.79 10.38
CA LYS A 20 -4.86 8.00 9.57
C LYS A 20 -4.80 7.60 8.10
N LEU A 21 -5.86 7.94 7.36
CA LEU A 21 -5.86 7.82 5.91
C LEU A 21 -4.80 8.81 5.41
N HIS A 22 -3.74 8.26 4.82
CA HIS A 22 -2.64 9.02 4.24
C HIS A 22 -2.50 8.62 2.79
N ASP A 23 -1.78 9.43 2.03
CA ASP A 23 -1.40 9.08 0.67
C ASP A 23 -0.54 7.81 0.67
N ASN A 24 -1.18 6.68 0.38
CA ASN A 24 -0.56 5.36 0.38
C ASN A 24 0.59 5.25 -0.62
N ILE A 25 0.63 6.14 -1.63
CA ILE A 25 1.69 6.17 -2.64
C ILE A 25 3.06 6.51 -2.03
N MET A 26 3.10 7.35 -0.99
CA MET A 26 4.32 7.69 -0.26
C MET A 26 4.77 6.54 0.66
N GLY A 27 3.87 5.61 0.97
CA GLY A 27 4.18 4.35 1.64
C GLY A 27 5.15 3.47 0.84
N ILE A 28 5.23 3.68 -0.49
CA ILE A 28 6.30 3.12 -1.32
C ILE A 28 7.56 3.94 -1.09
N THR A 29 8.33 3.51 -0.09
CA THR A 29 9.54 4.19 0.36
C THR A 29 10.69 4.05 -0.65
N ARG A 30 11.55 5.07 -0.73
CA ARG A 30 12.76 5.07 -1.57
C ARG A 30 13.66 3.82 -1.37
N PRO A 31 13.88 3.28 -0.15
CA PRO A 31 14.61 2.03 0.02
C PRO A 31 13.88 0.82 -0.59
N ALA A 32 12.54 0.77 -0.59
CA ALA A 32 11.80 -0.31 -1.24
C ALA A 32 12.01 -0.30 -2.77
N ILE A 33 11.96 0.89 -3.38
CA ILE A 33 12.25 1.05 -4.81
C ILE A 33 13.69 0.66 -5.12
N ARG A 34 14.66 1.06 -4.28
CA ARG A 34 16.05 0.61 -4.44
C ARG A 34 16.17 -0.91 -4.38
N ARG A 35 15.52 -1.59 -3.44
CA ARG A 35 15.53 -3.06 -3.36
C ARG A 35 14.96 -3.71 -4.63
N LEU A 36 13.91 -3.14 -5.21
CA LEU A 36 13.35 -3.60 -6.50
C LEU A 36 14.34 -3.38 -7.65
N ALA A 37 14.89 -2.18 -7.77
CA ALA A 37 15.84 -1.82 -8.81
C ALA A 37 17.12 -2.67 -8.74
N ARG A 38 17.65 -2.93 -7.53
CA ARG A 38 18.79 -3.83 -7.35
C ARG A 38 18.48 -5.27 -7.78
N ARG A 39 17.28 -5.78 -7.47
CA ARG A 39 16.84 -7.10 -7.97
C ARG A 39 16.71 -7.13 -9.50
N GLY A 40 16.38 -6.00 -10.11
CA GLY A 40 16.34 -5.82 -11.57
C GLY A 40 17.71 -5.51 -12.22
N GLY A 41 18.82 -5.59 -11.49
CA GLY A 41 20.16 -5.32 -12.05
C GLY A 41 20.50 -3.84 -12.25
N VAL A 42 19.72 -2.91 -11.69
CA VAL A 42 19.97 -1.47 -11.85
C VAL A 42 21.13 -1.03 -10.95
N GLU A 43 22.20 -0.53 -11.55
CA GLU A 43 23.44 -0.13 -10.84
C GLU A 43 23.41 1.31 -10.30
N ARG A 44 22.87 2.27 -11.06
CA ARG A 44 22.78 3.68 -10.65
C ARG A 44 21.38 4.22 -10.94
N MET A 45 20.86 5.01 -10.01
CA MET A 45 19.53 5.63 -10.10
C MET A 45 19.59 7.12 -9.82
N LYS A 46 18.94 7.91 -10.68
CA LYS A 46 18.70 9.34 -10.45
C LYS A 46 17.59 9.56 -9.42
N LYS A 47 17.54 10.77 -8.84
CA LYS A 47 16.52 11.14 -7.84
C LYS A 47 15.11 11.18 -8.45
N ASP A 48 14.96 11.63 -9.68
CA ASP A 48 13.65 11.84 -10.28
C ASP A 48 12.92 10.52 -10.60
N ILE A 49 13.68 9.43 -10.72
CA ILE A 49 13.13 8.07 -10.94
C ILE A 49 12.25 7.61 -9.77
N TYR A 50 12.45 8.11 -8.55
CA TYR A 50 11.63 7.67 -7.41
C TYR A 50 10.16 8.04 -7.58
N ASP A 51 9.87 9.20 -8.17
CA ASP A 51 8.51 9.68 -8.35
C ASP A 51 7.87 9.04 -9.59
N GLU A 52 8.66 8.86 -10.66
CA GLU A 52 8.23 8.16 -11.87
C GLU A 52 7.83 6.69 -11.58
N VAL A 53 8.63 5.98 -10.78
CA VAL A 53 8.33 4.59 -10.39
C VAL A 53 7.05 4.50 -9.57
N ARG A 54 6.79 5.49 -8.70
CA ARG A 54 5.53 5.53 -7.93
C ARG A 54 4.34 5.69 -8.87
N LYS A 55 4.41 6.61 -9.82
CA LYS A 55 3.38 6.79 -10.84
C LYS A 55 3.14 5.50 -11.62
N ALA A 56 4.19 4.87 -12.14
CA ALA A 56 4.09 3.62 -12.89
C ALA A 56 3.44 2.47 -12.08
N ILE A 57 3.77 2.34 -10.79
CA ILE A 57 3.15 1.34 -9.91
C ILE A 57 1.65 1.62 -9.74
N LYS A 58 1.27 2.89 -9.54
CA LYS A 58 -0.14 3.28 -9.38
C LYS A 58 -0.94 2.99 -10.65
N ASP A 59 -0.38 3.31 -11.81
CA ASP A 59 -1.03 3.10 -13.10
C ASP A 59 -1.24 1.59 -13.35
N ARG A 60 -0.22 0.78 -13.10
CA ARG A 60 -0.31 -0.68 -13.26
C ARG A 60 -1.34 -1.32 -12.33
N ILE A 61 -1.40 -0.89 -11.07
CA ILE A 61 -2.40 -1.40 -10.12
C ILE A 61 -3.80 -0.98 -10.54
N THR A 62 -3.98 0.24 -11.03
CA THR A 62 -5.27 0.73 -11.53
C THR A 62 -5.75 -0.11 -12.71
N GLU A 63 -4.86 -0.44 -13.65
CA GLU A 63 -5.16 -1.31 -14.79
C GLU A 63 -5.57 -2.72 -14.33
N ILE A 64 -4.81 -3.34 -13.42
CA ILE A 64 -5.14 -4.67 -12.90
C ILE A 64 -6.48 -4.66 -12.16
N LEU A 65 -6.75 -3.64 -11.35
CA LEU A 65 -8.01 -3.51 -10.63
C LEU A 65 -9.20 -3.31 -11.58
N ARG A 66 -9.02 -2.58 -12.69
CA ARG A 66 -10.05 -2.47 -13.74
C ARG A 66 -10.41 -3.84 -14.32
N ILE A 67 -9.40 -4.65 -14.65
CA ILE A 67 -9.62 -6.01 -15.18
C ILE A 67 -10.28 -6.90 -14.13
N VAL A 68 -9.79 -6.89 -12.90
CA VAL A 68 -10.34 -7.71 -11.81
C VAL A 68 -11.80 -7.33 -11.56
N VAL A 69 -12.13 -6.04 -11.48
CA VAL A 69 -13.52 -5.63 -11.30
C VAL A 69 -14.39 -6.01 -12.50
N LEU A 70 -13.90 -5.82 -13.73
CA LEU A 70 -14.62 -6.28 -14.94
C LEU A 70 -14.96 -7.77 -14.87
N VAL A 71 -13.98 -8.62 -14.53
CA VAL A 71 -14.20 -10.07 -14.40
C VAL A 71 -15.21 -10.37 -13.30
N LEU A 72 -15.12 -9.68 -12.17
CA LEU A 72 -15.99 -9.90 -11.00
C LEU A 72 -17.43 -9.44 -11.23
N GLU A 73 -17.65 -8.36 -11.97
CA GLU A 73 -18.98 -7.88 -12.37
C GLU A 73 -19.58 -8.78 -13.46
N SER A 74 -18.77 -9.26 -14.41
CA SER A 74 -19.24 -10.15 -15.49
C SER A 74 -19.65 -11.55 -15.01
N SER A 75 -19.16 -11.95 -13.83
CA SER A 75 -19.43 -13.26 -13.23
C SER A 75 -20.45 -13.13 -12.11
N ASP A 76 -21.65 -12.65 -12.41
CA ASP A 76 -22.82 -12.56 -11.52
C ASP A 76 -23.09 -13.89 -10.77
N ILE A 77 -22.37 -14.13 -9.68
CA ILE A 77 -22.72 -15.11 -8.65
C ILE A 77 -23.79 -14.44 -7.82
N HIS A 78 -25.05 -14.78 -8.08
CA HIS A 78 -26.29 -14.14 -7.62
C HIS A 78 -26.51 -14.03 -6.09
N CYS A 79 -25.51 -14.23 -5.22
CA CYS A 79 -25.78 -14.39 -3.79
C CYS A 79 -24.77 -13.76 -2.81
N ARG A 80 -24.05 -12.69 -3.18
CA ARG A 80 -23.25 -11.97 -2.18
C ARG A 80 -23.14 -10.48 -2.48
N GLN A 81 -23.79 -9.64 -1.67
CA GLN A 81 -23.49 -8.20 -1.61
C GLN A 81 -21.98 -8.03 -1.42
N ARG A 82 -21.26 -7.66 -2.48
CA ARG A 82 -19.86 -7.32 -2.39
C ARG A 82 -19.73 -5.83 -2.10
N LYS A 83 -18.98 -5.50 -1.05
CA LYS A 83 -18.66 -4.12 -0.62
C LYS A 83 -17.66 -3.42 -1.55
N VAL A 84 -17.79 -3.61 -2.86
CA VAL A 84 -16.99 -2.90 -3.88
C VAL A 84 -17.95 -2.31 -4.91
N ASN A 85 -18.89 -1.48 -4.43
CA ASN A 85 -19.73 -0.68 -5.32
C ASN A 85 -18.85 0.36 -6.02
N VAL A 86 -18.26 -0.02 -7.16
CA VAL A 86 -17.54 0.92 -8.05
C VAL A 86 -18.16 0.91 -9.45
N THR A 87 -19.29 0.19 -9.63
CA THR A 87 -20.02 0.06 -10.91
C THR A 87 -20.47 1.38 -11.53
N ALA A 88 -20.56 2.48 -10.77
CA ALA A 88 -20.95 3.79 -11.30
C ALA A 88 -19.79 4.66 -11.84
N LEU A 89 -18.52 4.28 -11.66
CA LEU A 89 -17.36 5.13 -12.04
C LEU A 89 -16.51 4.59 -13.21
N TYR A 90 -16.76 3.38 -13.71
CA TYR A 90 -15.94 2.76 -14.76
C TYR A 90 -16.15 3.28 -16.18
N LEU A 91 -17.16 4.14 -16.40
CA LEU A 91 -17.43 4.75 -17.71
C LEU A 91 -16.99 6.22 -17.82
N PHE A 92 -16.39 6.80 -16.77
CA PHE A 92 -16.01 8.22 -16.78
C PHE A 92 -14.56 8.53 -16.35
N PHE A 93 -13.67 7.53 -16.30
CA PHE A 93 -12.22 7.74 -16.13
C PHE A 93 -11.37 6.62 -16.73
#